data_AF-A0A6C0DHZ7-F1
#
_entry.id   AF-A0A6C0DHZ7-F1
#
_cell.length_a   1.000
_cell.length_b   1.000
_cell.length_c   1.000
_cell.angle_alpha   90.00
_cell.angle_beta   90.00
_cell.angle_gamma   90.00
#
_symmetry.space_group_name_H-M   'P 1'
#
loop_
_entity.id
_entity.type
_entity.pdbx_description
1 polymer ?
#
loop_
_entity_poly.entity_id
_entity_poly.type
_entity_poly.pdbx_seq_one_letter_code
_entity_poly.pdbx_strand_id
1 'polypeptide(L)'
;MKNSTSCPKIGIKIHETNNDYKKNPFEQSTISNNKVNQLFDIKQFDLNIDNYSMKDIFNLFNVRDELLDEKTMKEAKKFVLKTHPDKSGLESSYFLFYSSAYKKLYSIYEFQNKSFNKKEQQEDFSNESNNRILENMFNKNESLKEAGNFNNWFNKQFEKMNNLDDNTDTNKKGYGDWLKSNEDLVDNNSKVTKSNMMDEFEKHKKKIQSITKYEGVNDMFSSTFGATLLGDQRNYTSGSLFSEDLGYTDLKQAYQESVIPITEDDYNTMPKYKNMNEYKTARDSVNVAPISKEEAMQKLFKQQKKKEEESIALAFQLAKQNENAQKKQQTFWGELKQITGL
;
A
#
# COMPACT_ATOMS: atom_id res chain seq x y z
N MET A 1 -22.96 63.80 2.17
CA MET A 1 -23.59 62.47 2.22
C MET A 1 -22.62 61.48 1.58
N LYS A 2 -22.04 60.57 2.38
CA LYS A 2 -21.08 59.56 1.91
C LYS A 2 -21.87 58.30 1.53
N ASN A 3 -21.89 57.95 0.23
CA ASN A 3 -22.45 56.70 -0.24
C ASN A 3 -21.37 55.61 -0.14
N SER A 4 -21.53 54.67 0.79
CA SER A 4 -20.75 53.44 0.85
C SER A 4 -21.38 52.40 -0.09
N THR A 5 -20.68 52.08 -1.18
CA THR A 5 -21.04 50.96 -2.05
C THR A 5 -20.62 49.65 -1.37
N SER A 6 -21.58 48.96 -0.76
CA SER A 6 -21.44 47.62 -0.21
C SER A 6 -21.48 46.58 -1.34
N CYS A 7 -20.43 45.77 -1.49
CA CYS A 7 -20.42 44.61 -2.39
C CYS A 7 -21.43 43.54 -1.93
N PRO A 8 -22.26 42.97 -2.81
CA PRO A 8 -23.13 41.87 -2.43
C PRO A 8 -22.29 40.60 -2.23
N LYS A 9 -22.22 40.11 -0.98
CA LYS A 9 -21.74 38.76 -0.67
C LYS A 9 -22.73 37.76 -1.27
N ILE A 10 -22.42 37.22 -2.44
CA ILE A 10 -23.04 35.99 -2.96
C ILE A 10 -22.47 34.84 -2.13
N GLY A 11 -23.05 34.65 -0.94
CA GLY A 11 -22.91 33.43 -0.15
C GLY A 11 -24.06 32.52 -0.50
N ILE A 12 -23.77 31.31 -0.97
CA ILE A 12 -24.76 30.24 -1.08
C ILE A 12 -25.28 29.98 0.34
N LYS A 13 -26.56 30.27 0.61
CA LYS A 13 -27.23 29.83 1.84
C LYS A 13 -27.36 28.31 1.76
N ILE A 14 -26.54 27.60 2.52
CA ILE A 14 -26.72 26.16 2.74
C ILE A 14 -27.94 26.06 3.67
N HIS A 15 -29.08 25.69 3.10
CA HIS A 15 -30.25 25.29 3.90
C HIS A 15 -29.91 24.00 4.63
N GLU A 16 -30.31 23.90 5.89
CA GLU A 16 -30.13 22.71 6.73
C GLU A 16 -30.57 21.46 5.98
N THR A 17 -29.62 20.57 5.66
CA THR A 17 -29.94 19.27 5.08
C THR A 17 -30.39 18.36 6.21
N ASN A 18 -31.70 18.11 6.32
CA ASN A 18 -32.25 17.08 7.19
C ASN A 18 -31.63 15.72 6.84
N ASN A 19 -30.63 15.30 7.60
CA ASN A 19 -29.99 13.99 7.50
C ASN A 19 -30.74 12.98 8.39
N ASP A 20 -32.04 12.79 8.13
CA ASP A 20 -32.86 11.80 8.83
C ASP A 20 -32.77 10.44 8.12
N TYR A 21 -31.67 9.70 8.33
CA TYR A 21 -31.57 8.33 7.84
C TYR A 21 -32.24 7.37 8.84
N LYS A 22 -33.35 6.74 8.46
CA LYS A 22 -34.00 5.66 9.24
C LYS A 22 -33.33 4.28 9.07
N LYS A 23 -32.41 4.15 8.12
CA LYS A 23 -31.61 2.94 7.86
C LYS A 23 -30.24 3.33 7.30
N ASN A 24 -29.20 2.56 7.63
CA ASN A 24 -27.84 2.81 7.18
C ASN A 24 -27.78 2.74 5.63
N PRO A 25 -27.42 3.84 4.93
CA PRO A 25 -27.33 3.84 3.47
C PRO A 25 -26.19 2.99 2.91
N PHE A 26 -25.32 2.47 3.78
CA PHE A 26 -24.20 1.58 3.43
C PHE A 26 -24.50 0.09 3.65
N GLU A 27 -25.67 -0.27 4.18
CA GLU A 27 -26.09 -1.68 4.25
C GLU A 27 -26.51 -2.17 2.86
N GLN A 28 -25.71 -3.06 2.28
CA GLN A 28 -26.09 -3.75 1.05
C GLN A 28 -27.38 -4.56 1.28
N SER A 29 -28.42 -4.28 0.48
CA SER A 29 -29.45 -5.26 0.22
C SER A 29 -28.82 -6.43 -0.53
N THR A 30 -28.80 -7.60 0.12
CA THR A 30 -28.41 -8.89 -0.44
C THR A 30 -28.83 -9.03 -1.90
N ILE A 31 -27.86 -8.97 -2.81
CA ILE A 31 -28.08 -9.24 -4.23
C ILE A 31 -28.41 -10.72 -4.37
N SER A 32 -29.47 -10.96 -5.13
CA SER A 32 -30.10 -12.25 -5.42
C SER A 32 -29.10 -13.30 -5.93
N ASN A 33 -29.28 -14.51 -5.41
CA ASN A 33 -28.55 -15.73 -5.76
C ASN A 33 -28.71 -16.09 -7.25
N ASN A 34 -27.77 -15.64 -8.10
CA ASN A 34 -27.56 -16.27 -9.39
C ASN A 34 -26.38 -17.24 -9.27
N LYS A 35 -26.71 -18.53 -9.28
CA LYS A 35 -25.76 -19.65 -9.37
C LYS A 35 -24.92 -19.50 -10.64
N VAL A 36 -23.65 -19.13 -10.47
CA VAL A 36 -22.62 -19.40 -11.48
C VAL A 36 -21.98 -20.73 -11.09
N ASN A 37 -22.51 -21.82 -11.66
CA ASN A 37 -21.81 -23.09 -11.66
C ASN A 37 -20.68 -22.97 -12.70
N GLN A 38 -19.49 -22.54 -12.26
CA GLN A 38 -18.28 -22.74 -13.04
C GLN A 38 -17.74 -24.14 -12.73
N LEU A 39 -17.76 -24.97 -13.77
CA LEU A 39 -17.17 -26.29 -13.82
C LEU A 39 -15.65 -26.12 -13.68
N PHE A 40 -15.09 -26.51 -12.53
CA PHE A 40 -13.64 -26.53 -12.32
C PHE A 40 -13.06 -27.68 -13.13
N ASP A 41 -12.36 -27.36 -14.21
CA ASP A 41 -11.60 -28.30 -15.01
C ASP A 41 -10.41 -28.79 -14.14
N ILE A 42 -10.34 -30.11 -13.91
CA ILE A 42 -9.45 -30.78 -12.95
C ILE A 42 -8.03 -30.87 -13.56
N LYS A 43 -7.41 -29.71 -13.79
CA LYS A 43 -5.99 -29.62 -14.10
C LYS A 43 -5.26 -29.16 -12.84
N GLN A 44 -4.82 -30.16 -12.08
CA GLN A 44 -3.73 -30.09 -11.11
C GLN A 44 -3.95 -29.04 -10.00
N PHE A 45 -4.78 -29.41 -9.02
CA PHE A 45 -4.94 -28.64 -7.78
C PHE A 45 -3.59 -28.49 -7.09
N ASP A 46 -3.07 -27.27 -7.04
CA ASP A 46 -1.81 -26.98 -6.38
C ASP A 46 -2.02 -27.05 -4.86
N LEU A 47 -1.41 -28.05 -4.22
CA LEU A 47 -1.47 -28.24 -2.77
C LEU A 47 -0.54 -27.27 -2.02
N ASN A 48 0.17 -26.39 -2.72
CA ASN A 48 1.03 -25.39 -2.12
C ASN A 48 0.32 -24.05 -1.92
N ILE A 49 0.01 -23.74 -0.66
CA ILE A 49 -0.67 -22.51 -0.24
C ILE A 49 0.16 -21.23 -0.47
N ASP A 50 1.46 -21.33 -0.73
CA ASP A 50 2.34 -20.17 -0.93
C ASP A 50 2.20 -19.53 -2.32
N ASN A 51 1.64 -20.28 -3.28
CA ASN A 51 1.35 -19.81 -4.63
C ASN A 51 -0.01 -19.09 -4.75
N TYR A 52 -0.84 -19.13 -3.71
CA TYR A 52 -2.18 -18.56 -3.72
C TYR A 52 -2.17 -17.07 -3.38
N SER A 53 -2.86 -16.28 -4.20
CA SER A 53 -3.10 -14.87 -3.90
C SER A 53 -4.19 -14.71 -2.83
N MET A 54 -4.28 -13.52 -2.24
CA MET A 54 -5.34 -13.19 -1.28
C MET A 54 -6.75 -13.50 -1.83
N LYS A 55 -6.99 -13.19 -3.11
CA LYS A 55 -8.27 -13.43 -3.78
C LYS A 55 -8.55 -14.93 -3.92
N ASP A 56 -7.51 -15.74 -4.17
CA ASP A 56 -7.66 -17.19 -4.28
C ASP A 56 -7.97 -17.84 -2.92
N ILE A 57 -7.38 -17.32 -1.83
CA ILE A 57 -7.71 -17.76 -0.46
C ILE A 57 -9.17 -17.43 -0.13
N PHE A 58 -9.67 -16.25 -0.51
CA PHE A 58 -11.08 -15.89 -0.31
C PHE A 58 -12.02 -16.77 -1.12
N ASN A 59 -11.68 -17.04 -2.38
CA ASN A 59 -12.44 -17.96 -3.23
C ASN A 59 -12.47 -19.38 -2.65
N LEU A 60 -11.37 -19.84 -2.03
CA LEU A 60 -11.27 -21.19 -1.44
C LEU A 60 -12.30 -21.43 -0.32
N PHE A 61 -12.61 -20.39 0.46
CA PHE A 61 -13.59 -20.44 1.54
C PHE A 61 -14.96 -19.88 1.14
N ASN A 62 -15.14 -19.54 -0.14
CA ASN A 62 -16.36 -18.94 -0.68
C ASN A 62 -16.78 -17.65 0.07
N VAL A 63 -15.78 -16.87 0.48
CA VAL A 63 -15.97 -15.59 1.17
C VAL A 63 -16.25 -14.54 0.10
N ARG A 64 -17.49 -14.05 0.08
CA ARG A 64 -17.97 -13.06 -0.92
C ARG A 64 -17.72 -11.62 -0.49
N ASP A 65 -17.61 -11.40 0.82
CA ASP A 65 -17.42 -10.07 1.41
C ASP A 65 -15.96 -9.91 1.83
N GLU A 66 -15.38 -8.78 1.44
CA GLU A 66 -13.98 -8.42 1.71
C GLU A 66 -13.71 -8.19 3.22
N LEU A 67 -14.77 -7.93 4.00
CA LEU A 67 -14.73 -7.77 5.45
C LEU A 67 -14.85 -9.15 6.14
N LEU A 68 -13.80 -9.55 6.84
CA LEU A 68 -13.76 -10.80 7.57
C LEU A 68 -14.43 -10.63 8.93
N ASP A 69 -15.66 -11.11 9.05
CA ASP A 69 -16.41 -11.14 10.31
C ASP A 69 -16.20 -12.44 11.09
N GLU A 70 -16.47 -12.43 12.40
CA GLU A 70 -16.39 -13.63 13.24
C GLU A 70 -17.26 -14.78 12.70
N LYS A 71 -18.40 -14.46 12.06
CA LYS A 71 -19.29 -15.44 11.42
C LYS A 71 -18.60 -16.14 10.24
N THR A 72 -17.94 -15.38 9.37
CA THR A 72 -17.20 -15.92 8.22
C THR A 72 -16.05 -16.83 8.69
N MET A 73 -15.37 -16.47 9.79
CA MET A 73 -14.31 -17.30 10.38
C MET A 73 -14.82 -18.60 10.98
N LYS A 74 -16.02 -18.60 11.58
CA LYS A 74 -16.68 -19.82 12.07
C LYS A 74 -17.08 -20.75 10.92
N GLU A 75 -17.57 -20.19 9.81
CA GLU A 75 -17.92 -20.96 8.61
C GLU A 75 -16.68 -21.56 7.94
N ALA A 76 -15.62 -20.77 7.78
CA ALA A 76 -14.34 -21.24 7.25
C ALA A 76 -13.76 -22.38 8.11
N LYS A 77 -13.81 -22.24 9.45
CA LYS A 77 -13.38 -23.31 10.38
C LYS A 77 -14.22 -24.58 10.21
N LYS A 78 -15.54 -24.44 10.04
CA LYS A 78 -16.43 -25.58 9.79
C LYS A 78 -16.12 -26.26 8.46
N PHE A 79 -15.72 -25.50 7.44
CA PHE A 79 -15.30 -26.03 6.15
C PHE A 79 -14.01 -26.88 6.29
N VAL A 80 -12.96 -26.38 6.94
CA VAL A 80 -11.73 -27.15 7.20
C VAL A 80 -12.00 -28.44 7.98
N LEU A 81 -12.91 -28.41 8.96
CA LEU A 81 -13.26 -29.60 9.72
C LEU A 81 -13.96 -30.67 8.88
N LYS A 82 -14.65 -30.27 7.80
CA LYS A 82 -15.27 -31.21 6.86
C LYS A 82 -14.26 -31.85 5.93
N THR A 83 -13.13 -31.19 5.65
CA THR A 83 -12.05 -31.73 4.80
C THR A 83 -11.10 -32.66 5.57
N HIS A 84 -11.41 -33.00 6.81
CA HIS A 84 -10.65 -34.00 7.57
C HIS A 84 -10.75 -35.39 6.88
N PRO A 85 -9.67 -36.18 6.81
CA PRO A 85 -9.66 -37.48 6.14
C PRO A 85 -10.75 -38.43 6.67
N ASP A 86 -10.99 -38.41 7.97
CA ASP A 86 -12.04 -39.20 8.64
C ASP A 86 -13.48 -38.88 8.19
N LYS A 87 -13.74 -37.63 7.73
CA LYS A 87 -15.09 -37.18 7.37
C LYS A 87 -15.32 -37.08 5.87
N SER A 88 -14.27 -36.75 5.11
CA SER A 88 -14.34 -36.56 3.66
C SER A 88 -13.82 -37.76 2.86
N GLY A 89 -13.06 -38.66 3.50
CA GLY A 89 -12.34 -39.73 2.81
C GLY A 89 -11.22 -39.24 1.89
N LEU A 90 -10.87 -37.94 1.94
CA LEU A 90 -9.80 -37.33 1.15
C LEU A 90 -8.43 -37.57 1.78
N GLU A 91 -7.37 -37.44 0.98
CA GLU A 91 -5.99 -37.57 1.45
C GLU A 91 -5.66 -36.48 2.51
N SER A 92 -4.80 -36.83 3.48
CA SER A 92 -4.35 -35.91 4.53
C SER A 92 -3.73 -34.61 3.99
N SER A 93 -3.15 -34.65 2.79
CA SER A 93 -2.60 -33.50 2.06
C SER A 93 -3.61 -32.36 1.88
N TYR A 94 -4.86 -32.67 1.54
CA TYR A 94 -5.93 -31.68 1.38
C TYR A 94 -6.27 -31.01 2.71
N PHE A 95 -6.35 -31.78 3.80
CA PHE A 95 -6.61 -31.22 5.13
C PHE A 95 -5.49 -30.27 5.56
N LEU A 96 -4.23 -30.63 5.33
CA LEU A 96 -3.06 -29.78 5.63
C LEU A 96 -3.09 -28.49 4.80
N PHE A 97 -3.48 -28.58 3.53
CA PHE A 97 -3.67 -27.42 2.66
C PHE A 97 -4.75 -26.47 3.20
N TYR A 98 -5.97 -26.97 3.45
CA TYR A 98 -7.07 -26.16 3.96
C TYR A 98 -6.81 -25.61 5.37
N SER A 99 -6.09 -26.35 6.21
CA SER A 99 -5.65 -25.88 7.53
C SER A 99 -4.67 -24.72 7.41
N SER A 100 -3.69 -24.84 6.52
CA SER A 100 -2.72 -23.77 6.24
C SER A 100 -3.39 -22.54 5.63
N ALA A 101 -4.34 -22.74 4.71
CA ALA A 101 -5.15 -21.67 4.12
C ALA A 101 -5.99 -20.94 5.18
N TYR A 102 -6.60 -21.67 6.12
CA TYR A 102 -7.34 -21.07 7.22
C TYR A 102 -6.45 -20.28 8.18
N LYS A 103 -5.23 -20.75 8.47
CA LYS A 103 -4.27 -19.98 9.27
C LYS A 103 -3.91 -18.65 8.62
N LYS A 104 -3.67 -18.64 7.30
CA LYS A 104 -3.44 -17.40 6.54
C LYS A 104 -4.66 -16.49 6.60
N LEU A 105 -5.86 -17.01 6.35
CA LEU A 105 -7.11 -16.25 6.44
C LEU A 105 -7.32 -15.65 7.84
N TYR A 106 -7.07 -16.43 8.89
CA TYR A 106 -7.17 -15.99 10.27
C TYR A 106 -6.13 -14.92 10.60
N SER A 107 -4.91 -15.00 10.08
CA SER A 107 -3.90 -13.96 10.26
C SER A 107 -4.32 -12.61 9.66
N ILE A 108 -5.03 -12.62 8.52
CA ILE A 108 -5.60 -11.41 7.90
C ILE A 108 -6.71 -10.86 8.81
N TYR A 109 -7.62 -11.73 9.26
CA TYR A 109 -8.69 -11.36 10.19
C TYR A 109 -8.14 -10.75 11.49
N GLU A 110 -7.09 -11.36 12.04
CA GLU A 110 -6.42 -10.87 13.25
C GLU A 110 -5.78 -9.52 12.98
N PHE A 111 -5.12 -9.32 11.83
CA PHE A 111 -4.52 -8.04 11.47
C PHE A 111 -5.56 -6.93 11.31
N GLN A 112 -6.70 -7.22 10.67
CA GLN A 112 -7.83 -6.29 10.55
C GLN A 112 -8.42 -5.92 11.91
N ASN A 113 -8.60 -6.91 12.80
CA ASN A 113 -9.29 -6.72 14.07
C ASN A 113 -8.36 -6.41 15.26
N LYS A 114 -7.03 -6.41 15.07
CA LYS A 114 -6.01 -6.15 16.10
C LYS A 114 -6.15 -4.78 16.77
N SER A 115 -6.80 -3.83 16.12
CA SER A 115 -7.06 -2.51 16.73
C SER A 115 -8.07 -2.55 17.88
N PHE A 116 -8.93 -3.57 17.95
CA PHE A 116 -10.04 -3.58 18.93
C PHE A 116 -9.68 -4.17 20.29
N ASN A 117 -8.61 -4.98 20.40
CA ASN A 117 -8.32 -5.78 21.59
C ASN A 117 -6.90 -5.61 22.17
N LYS A 118 -6.16 -4.55 21.82
CA LYS A 118 -4.85 -4.30 22.44
C LYS A 118 -5.02 -3.90 23.91
N LYS A 119 -4.80 -4.85 24.81
CA LYS A 119 -4.15 -4.54 26.09
C LYS A 119 -2.70 -4.24 25.75
N GLU A 120 -2.22 -3.03 26.07
CA GLU A 120 -0.79 -2.72 26.05
C GLU A 120 -0.09 -3.66 27.04
N GLN A 121 0.32 -4.82 26.55
CA GLN A 121 1.34 -5.60 27.23
C GLN A 121 2.66 -5.01 26.76
N GLN A 122 3.32 -4.26 27.65
CA GLN A 122 4.76 -4.11 27.59
C GLN A 122 5.35 -5.52 27.72
N GLU A 123 5.42 -6.24 26.62
CA GLU A 123 6.25 -7.43 26.55
C GLU A 123 7.70 -6.92 26.67
N ASP A 124 8.32 -7.22 27.80
CA ASP A 124 9.77 -7.08 27.93
C ASP A 124 10.40 -7.85 26.76
N PHE A 125 11.05 -7.12 25.85
CA PHE A 125 11.77 -7.69 24.70
C PHE A 125 12.91 -8.66 25.12
N SER A 126 13.19 -8.75 26.43
CA SER A 126 14.13 -9.69 27.03
C SER A 126 13.45 -11.05 27.25
N ASN A 127 13.59 -11.93 26.27
CA ASN A 127 13.30 -13.35 26.48
C ASN A 127 14.48 -13.99 27.23
N GLU A 128 14.30 -14.30 28.51
CA GLU A 128 15.31 -14.90 29.39
C GLU A 128 15.97 -16.15 28.76
N SER A 129 15.20 -16.94 27.99
CA SER A 129 15.73 -18.11 27.29
C SER A 129 16.73 -17.73 26.18
N ASN A 130 16.50 -16.61 25.48
CA ASN A 130 17.37 -16.16 24.41
C ASN A 130 18.67 -15.56 24.96
N ASN A 131 18.59 -14.86 26.09
CA ASN A 131 19.77 -14.33 26.78
C ASN A 131 20.75 -15.43 27.16
N ARG A 132 20.25 -16.56 27.70
CA ARG A 132 21.08 -17.72 28.05
C ARG A 132 21.76 -18.37 26.84
N ILE A 133 21.10 -18.39 25.68
CA ILE A 133 21.69 -18.89 24.43
C ILE A 133 22.82 -17.97 23.99
N LEU A 134 22.60 -16.65 23.99
CA LEU A 134 23.63 -15.67 23.64
C LEU A 134 24.82 -15.73 24.59
N GLU A 135 24.58 -15.81 25.90
CA GLU A 135 25.62 -15.91 26.91
C GLU A 135 26.50 -17.15 26.69
N ASN A 136 25.89 -18.31 26.42
CA ASN A 136 26.61 -19.54 26.08
C ASN A 136 27.40 -19.43 24.77
N MET A 137 26.90 -18.67 23.80
CA MET A 137 27.58 -18.43 22.53
C MET A 137 28.84 -17.59 22.72
N PHE A 138 28.74 -16.47 23.45
CA PHE A 138 29.88 -15.59 23.74
C PHE A 138 30.90 -16.22 24.69
N ASN A 139 30.45 -17.08 25.61
CA ASN A 139 31.35 -17.81 26.50
C ASN A 139 32.12 -18.93 25.76
N LYS A 140 31.51 -19.56 24.75
CA LYS A 140 32.20 -20.57 23.92
C LYS A 140 33.11 -19.97 22.85
N ASN A 141 32.79 -18.79 22.34
CA ASN A 141 33.57 -18.08 21.33
C ASN A 141 34.11 -16.76 21.90
N GLU A 142 35.18 -16.83 22.67
CA GLU A 142 35.84 -15.63 23.23
C GLU A 142 36.32 -14.65 22.15
N SER A 143 36.65 -15.16 20.95
CA SER A 143 37.03 -14.34 19.79
C SER A 143 35.92 -13.42 19.30
N LEU A 144 34.64 -13.74 19.56
CA LEU A 144 33.49 -12.88 19.24
C LEU A 144 33.25 -11.77 20.27
N LYS A 145 33.99 -11.74 21.38
CA LYS A 145 33.98 -10.60 22.32
C LYS A 145 34.75 -9.42 21.76
N GLU A 146 35.65 -9.65 20.80
CA GLU A 146 36.36 -8.58 20.08
C GLU A 146 35.47 -7.92 19.04
N ALA A 147 35.41 -6.58 19.06
CA ALA A 147 34.51 -5.79 18.21
C ALA A 147 34.67 -6.08 16.70
N GLY A 148 35.90 -6.31 16.22
CA GLY A 148 36.16 -6.59 14.80
C GLY A 148 35.57 -7.93 14.33
N ASN A 149 35.76 -8.98 15.13
CA ASN A 149 35.24 -10.31 14.83
C ASN A 149 33.73 -10.38 15.01
N PHE A 150 33.19 -9.69 16.03
CA PHE A 150 31.75 -9.53 16.21
C PHE A 150 31.11 -8.87 15.00
N ASN A 151 31.66 -7.74 14.52
CA ASN A 151 31.10 -7.04 13.36
C ASN A 151 31.11 -7.91 12.11
N ASN A 152 32.19 -8.66 11.87
CA ASN A 152 32.26 -9.57 10.71
C ASN A 152 31.25 -10.72 10.84
N TRP A 153 31.12 -11.32 12.03
CA TRP A 153 30.11 -12.34 12.31
C TRP A 153 28.69 -11.79 12.18
N PHE A 154 28.41 -10.64 12.79
CA PHE A 154 27.11 -9.97 12.75
C PHE A 154 26.74 -9.66 11.30
N ASN A 155 27.64 -9.06 10.52
CA ASN A 155 27.38 -8.78 9.11
C ASN A 155 27.10 -10.06 8.34
N LYS A 156 27.85 -11.15 8.55
CA LYS A 156 27.57 -12.43 7.89
C LYS A 156 26.21 -13.02 8.27
N GLN A 157 25.84 -12.99 9.55
CA GLN A 157 24.53 -13.47 10.01
C GLN A 157 23.40 -12.56 9.52
N PHE A 158 23.63 -11.25 9.54
CA PHE A 158 22.71 -10.25 9.02
C PHE A 158 22.48 -10.47 7.54
N GLU A 159 23.52 -10.56 6.70
CA GLU A 159 23.39 -10.85 5.27
C GLU A 159 22.65 -12.17 5.03
N LYS A 160 22.95 -13.22 5.78
CA LYS A 160 22.24 -14.51 5.67
C LYS A 160 20.74 -14.38 5.94
N MET A 161 20.35 -13.60 6.95
CA MET A 161 18.93 -13.40 7.32
C MET A 161 18.25 -12.33 6.46
N ASN A 162 19.02 -11.35 5.98
CA ASN A 162 18.59 -10.24 5.14
C ASN A 162 18.49 -10.63 3.66
N ASN A 163 19.11 -11.74 3.24
CA ASN A 163 18.83 -12.36 1.94
C ASN A 163 17.32 -12.64 1.85
N LEU A 164 16.64 -11.68 1.24
CA LEU A 164 15.30 -11.81 0.74
C LEU A 164 15.38 -12.80 -0.42
N ASP A 165 14.39 -13.68 -0.50
CA ASP A 165 14.11 -14.40 -1.74
C ASP A 165 14.23 -13.41 -2.91
N ASP A 166 15.05 -13.75 -3.91
CA ASP A 166 15.41 -12.94 -5.08
C ASP A 166 14.21 -12.42 -5.89
N ASN A 167 12.97 -12.73 -5.50
CA ASN A 167 11.73 -12.34 -6.17
C ASN A 167 10.99 -11.14 -5.55
N THR A 168 11.37 -10.63 -4.37
CA THR A 168 10.80 -9.39 -3.80
C THR A 168 11.88 -8.38 -3.51
N ASP A 169 12.44 -7.87 -4.59
CA ASP A 169 13.53 -6.91 -4.73
C ASP A 169 13.20 -5.50 -4.17
N THR A 170 12.25 -5.35 -3.25
CA THR A 170 11.83 -4.02 -2.75
C THR A 170 12.80 -3.43 -1.74
N ASN A 171 13.48 -4.26 -0.95
CA ASN A 171 14.46 -3.76 0.04
C ASN A 171 15.86 -3.51 -0.55
N LYS A 172 16.15 -4.01 -1.76
CA LYS A 172 17.38 -3.71 -2.51
C LYS A 172 17.23 -2.49 -3.42
N LYS A 173 16.00 -2.06 -3.75
CA LYS A 173 15.68 -0.90 -4.59
C LYS A 173 15.84 0.44 -3.86
N GLY A 174 17.01 0.66 -3.27
CA GLY A 174 17.41 2.01 -2.88
C GLY A 174 17.85 2.82 -4.11
N TYR A 175 17.95 4.14 -3.95
CA TYR A 175 18.52 5.01 -4.98
C TYR A 175 20.05 4.91 -5.09
N GLY A 176 20.71 3.96 -4.43
CA GLY A 176 22.17 3.90 -4.33
C GLY A 176 22.87 3.72 -5.69
N ASP A 177 22.37 2.83 -6.54
CA ASP A 177 22.95 2.59 -7.87
C ASP A 177 22.60 3.73 -8.83
N TRP A 178 21.36 4.23 -8.76
CA TRP A 178 20.93 5.39 -9.51
C TRP A 178 21.74 6.66 -9.16
N LEU A 179 22.02 6.90 -7.88
CA LEU A 179 22.79 8.06 -7.39
C LEU A 179 24.26 8.02 -7.85
N LYS A 180 24.80 6.83 -8.08
CA LYS A 180 26.14 6.63 -8.64
C LYS A 180 26.16 6.70 -10.17
N SER A 181 24.99 6.62 -10.80
CA SER A 181 24.85 6.63 -12.26
C SER A 181 24.72 8.06 -12.80
N ASN A 182 24.99 8.23 -14.09
CA ASN A 182 24.76 9.49 -14.81
C ASN A 182 23.45 9.46 -15.63
N GLU A 183 22.56 8.48 -15.39
CA GLU A 183 21.41 8.18 -16.27
C GLU A 183 20.39 9.33 -16.40
N ASP A 184 20.27 10.17 -15.36
CA ASP A 184 19.34 11.30 -15.30
C ASP A 184 20.03 12.67 -15.22
N LEU A 185 21.35 12.72 -15.39
CA LEU A 185 22.04 13.98 -15.57
C LEU A 185 21.80 14.45 -17.00
N VAL A 186 21.38 15.72 -17.15
CA VAL A 186 21.31 16.35 -18.47
C VAL A 186 22.70 16.27 -19.10
N ASP A 187 22.82 15.57 -20.23
CA ASP A 187 24.06 15.39 -20.97
C ASP A 187 24.61 16.77 -21.39
N ASN A 188 25.48 17.34 -20.56
CA ASN A 188 26.18 18.61 -20.81
C ASN A 188 27.17 18.53 -21.99
N ASN A 189 27.23 17.40 -22.70
CA ASN A 189 28.09 17.20 -23.87
C ASN A 189 27.63 17.99 -25.10
N SER A 190 26.40 18.48 -25.13
CA SER A 190 25.99 19.48 -26.10
C SER A 190 26.29 20.88 -25.52
N LYS A 191 27.16 21.65 -26.18
CA LYS A 191 27.30 23.09 -25.87
C LYS A 191 25.99 23.79 -26.25
N VAL A 192 25.02 23.79 -25.34
CA VAL A 192 23.73 24.47 -25.53
C VAL A 192 24.02 25.97 -25.59
N THR A 193 23.82 26.56 -26.77
CA THR A 193 23.89 28.01 -26.93
C THR A 193 22.59 28.65 -26.45
N LYS A 194 22.63 29.94 -26.10
CA LYS A 194 21.44 30.69 -25.67
C LYS A 194 20.28 30.64 -26.69
N SER A 195 20.59 30.42 -27.97
CA SER A 195 19.60 30.28 -29.05
C SER A 195 18.85 28.96 -29.03
N ASN A 196 19.51 27.85 -28.65
CA ASN A 196 18.91 26.50 -28.68
C ASN A 196 18.40 26.05 -27.31
N MET A 197 18.60 26.89 -26.28
CA MET A 197 18.23 26.61 -24.90
C MET A 197 16.71 26.39 -24.75
N MET A 198 15.89 27.13 -25.51
CA MET A 198 14.43 27.02 -25.43
C MET A 198 13.93 25.65 -25.92
N ASP A 199 14.46 25.17 -27.05
CA ASP A 199 14.10 23.87 -27.62
C ASP A 199 14.53 22.72 -26.70
N GLU A 200 15.70 22.81 -26.09
CA GLU A 200 16.18 21.81 -25.12
C GLU A 200 15.32 21.80 -23.84
N PHE A 201 14.92 22.97 -23.33
CA PHE A 201 13.97 23.04 -22.22
C PHE A 201 12.61 22.43 -22.59
N GLU A 202 12.11 22.66 -23.80
CA GLU A 202 10.84 22.09 -24.23
C GLU A 202 10.89 20.56 -24.34
N LYS A 203 11.97 20.00 -24.88
CA LYS A 203 12.22 18.54 -24.88
C LYS A 203 12.26 17.99 -23.45
N HIS A 204 12.94 18.68 -22.54
CA HIS A 204 13.03 18.25 -21.14
C HIS A 204 11.65 18.26 -20.46
N LYS A 205 10.85 19.30 -20.69
CA LYS A 205 9.47 19.38 -20.18
C LYS A 205 8.59 18.25 -20.73
N LYS A 206 8.71 17.92 -22.02
CA LYS A 206 8.00 16.77 -22.63
C LYS A 206 8.41 15.44 -21.99
N LYS A 207 9.72 15.25 -21.73
CA LYS A 207 10.22 14.05 -21.02
C LYS A 207 9.63 13.95 -19.61
N ILE A 208 9.69 15.02 -18.82
CA ILE A 208 9.12 15.04 -17.46
C ILE A 208 7.60 14.82 -17.51
N GLN A 209 6.88 15.50 -18.41
CA GLN A 209 5.43 15.34 -18.56
C GLN A 209 5.01 13.89 -18.83
N SER A 210 5.83 13.11 -19.56
CA SER A 210 5.55 11.69 -19.81
C SER A 210 5.73 10.80 -18.56
N ILE A 211 6.48 11.26 -17.56
CA ILE A 211 6.81 10.51 -16.34
C ILE A 211 5.91 10.95 -15.18
N THR A 212 5.61 12.25 -15.07
CA THR A 212 4.77 12.81 -14.02
C THR A 212 3.30 12.45 -14.25
N LYS A 213 2.77 11.53 -13.44
CA LYS A 213 1.38 11.08 -13.50
C LYS A 213 0.46 12.11 -12.83
N TYR A 214 -0.60 12.54 -13.52
CA TYR A 214 -1.68 13.31 -12.91
C TYR A 214 -2.64 12.38 -12.16
N GLU A 215 -2.66 12.46 -10.82
CA GLU A 215 -3.53 11.62 -9.98
C GLU A 215 -4.88 12.27 -9.64
N GLY A 216 -5.14 13.48 -10.13
CA GLY A 216 -6.36 14.22 -9.83
C GLY A 216 -6.34 14.90 -8.46
N VAL A 217 -7.53 15.14 -7.91
CA VAL A 217 -7.69 15.74 -6.59
C VAL A 217 -7.58 14.64 -5.55
N ASN A 218 -6.52 14.69 -4.75
CA ASN A 218 -6.32 13.78 -3.62
C ASN A 218 -6.81 14.44 -2.32
N ASP A 219 -7.43 13.64 -1.45
CA ASP A 219 -7.81 14.09 -0.12
C ASP A 219 -6.57 14.38 0.73
N MET A 220 -6.40 15.64 1.13
CA MET A 220 -5.22 16.12 1.88
C MET A 220 -5.04 15.44 3.25
N PHE A 221 -6.07 14.74 3.76
CA PHE A 221 -6.13 14.13 5.10
C PHE A 221 -6.22 12.60 5.10
N SER A 222 -5.98 11.91 3.97
CA SER A 222 -6.24 10.46 3.91
C SER A 222 -5.19 9.55 4.58
N SER A 223 -4.22 10.06 5.33
CA SER A 223 -3.14 9.24 5.91
C SER A 223 -2.83 9.54 7.37
N THR A 224 -3.83 9.46 8.25
CA THR A 224 -3.55 9.35 9.71
C THR A 224 -2.94 7.99 10.07
N PHE A 225 -3.09 6.97 9.22
CA PHE A 225 -2.24 5.79 9.24
C PHE A 225 -1.09 6.00 8.26
N GLY A 226 -0.01 6.62 8.75
CA GLY A 226 1.17 7.03 8.00
C GLY A 226 2.03 5.89 7.48
N ALA A 227 1.47 5.04 6.61
CA ALA A 227 2.23 4.07 5.86
C ALA A 227 1.44 3.49 4.69
N THR A 228 1.69 3.97 3.48
CA THR A 228 1.63 3.06 2.33
C THR A 228 2.91 2.21 2.42
N LEU A 229 2.90 1.20 3.28
CA LEU A 229 4.03 0.29 3.56
C LEU A 229 4.17 -0.83 2.53
N LEU A 230 3.32 -0.84 1.50
CA LEU A 230 3.54 -1.68 0.32
C LEU A 230 4.77 -1.12 -0.40
N GLY A 231 5.82 -1.93 -0.54
CA GLY A 231 7.10 -1.59 -1.20
C GLY A 231 7.04 -1.19 -2.69
N ASP A 232 5.89 -0.71 -3.16
CA ASP A 232 5.70 0.06 -4.40
C ASP A 232 5.46 1.55 -4.08
N GLN A 233 6.02 2.05 -2.96
CA GLN A 233 6.17 3.48 -2.74
C GLN A 233 7.19 4.01 -3.76
N ARG A 234 6.71 4.54 -4.88
CA ARG A 234 7.54 5.23 -5.88
C ARG A 234 7.82 6.69 -5.52
N ASN A 235 7.13 7.21 -4.50
CA ASN A 235 7.21 8.59 -4.08
C ASN A 235 7.22 8.67 -2.54
N TYR A 236 8.32 9.18 -2.00
CA TYR A 236 8.55 9.41 -0.57
C TYR A 236 8.36 10.87 -0.15
N THR A 237 7.73 11.68 -1.00
CA THR A 237 7.43 13.08 -0.72
C THR A 237 6.32 13.19 0.33
N SER A 238 6.61 13.89 1.42
CA SER A 238 5.71 14.10 2.56
C SER A 238 5.19 15.53 2.67
N GLY A 239 5.55 16.40 1.72
CA GLY A 239 5.16 17.82 1.72
C GLY A 239 3.78 18.07 1.12
N SER A 240 2.94 18.78 1.86
CA SER A 240 1.80 19.48 1.28
C SER A 240 2.27 20.84 0.76
N LEU A 241 1.77 21.26 -0.41
CA LEU A 241 2.11 22.52 -1.09
C LEU A 241 1.91 23.79 -0.22
N PHE A 242 1.28 23.66 0.95
CA PHE A 242 0.95 24.75 1.87
C PHE A 242 1.35 24.48 3.34
N SER A 243 2.23 23.51 3.63
CA SER A 243 2.79 23.38 4.98
C SER A 243 3.85 24.45 5.24
N GLU A 244 3.81 25.05 6.43
CA GLU A 244 4.73 26.13 6.84
C GLU A 244 6.19 25.65 6.94
N ASP A 245 6.38 24.35 7.25
CA ASP A 245 7.64 23.64 7.09
C ASP A 245 7.78 23.09 5.66
N LEU A 246 8.97 23.30 5.07
CA LEU A 246 9.41 22.67 3.83
C LEU A 246 9.29 21.15 3.99
N GLY A 247 8.27 20.55 3.37
CA GLY A 247 8.11 19.11 3.38
C GLY A 247 9.29 18.40 2.73
N TYR A 248 9.52 17.15 3.13
CA TYR A 248 10.55 16.33 2.52
C TYR A 248 10.07 15.87 1.14
N THR A 249 10.95 15.94 0.15
CA THR A 249 10.73 15.39 -1.19
C THR A 249 11.61 14.17 -1.39
N ASP A 250 11.11 13.21 -2.15
CA ASP A 250 11.94 12.09 -2.59
C ASP A 250 13.18 12.58 -3.35
N LEU A 251 14.34 11.95 -3.09
CA LEU A 251 15.60 12.39 -3.68
C LEU A 251 15.59 12.20 -5.20
N LYS A 252 15.18 11.02 -5.68
CA LYS A 252 15.14 10.76 -7.12
C LYS A 252 14.16 11.69 -7.83
N GLN A 253 12.99 11.87 -7.23
CA GLN A 253 11.99 12.81 -7.74
C GLN A 253 12.53 14.23 -7.83
N ALA A 254 13.23 14.73 -6.80
CA ALA A 254 13.78 16.10 -6.80
C ALA A 254 14.79 16.34 -7.94
N TYR A 255 15.57 15.34 -8.31
CA TYR A 255 16.53 15.45 -9.43
C TYR A 255 15.85 15.27 -10.79
N GLN A 256 14.83 14.41 -10.90
CA GLN A 256 14.12 14.16 -12.16
C GLN A 256 13.10 15.26 -12.51
N GLU A 257 12.37 15.78 -11.53
CA GLU A 257 11.29 16.75 -11.71
C GLU A 257 11.76 18.20 -11.49
N SER A 258 12.91 18.56 -12.07
CA SER A 258 13.52 19.88 -11.86
C SER A 258 12.82 21.02 -12.62
N VAL A 259 11.92 20.70 -13.57
CA VAL A 259 11.20 21.68 -14.40
C VAL A 259 9.70 21.38 -14.37
N ILE A 260 8.90 22.44 -14.32
CA ILE A 260 7.44 22.35 -14.38
C ILE A 260 7.03 21.76 -15.76
N PRO A 261 6.28 20.64 -15.80
CA PRO A 261 5.95 19.91 -17.03
C PRO A 261 4.79 20.57 -17.81
N ILE A 262 4.96 21.83 -18.20
CA ILE A 262 4.01 22.57 -19.03
C ILE A 262 4.68 22.93 -20.36
N THR A 263 4.16 22.34 -21.42
CA THR A 263 4.68 22.49 -22.79
C THR A 263 3.95 23.58 -23.56
N GLU A 264 4.51 24.00 -24.69
CA GLU A 264 3.84 24.95 -25.58
C GLU A 264 2.62 24.34 -26.27
N ASP A 265 2.61 23.01 -26.44
CA ASP A 265 1.46 22.24 -26.92
C ASP A 265 0.27 22.35 -25.94
N ASP A 266 0.52 22.32 -24.62
CA ASP A 266 -0.52 22.55 -23.61
C ASP A 266 -1.10 23.97 -23.70
N TYR A 267 -0.24 24.97 -23.95
CA TYR A 267 -0.68 26.33 -24.17
C TYR A 267 -1.54 26.47 -25.45
N ASN A 268 -1.24 25.69 -26.49
CA ASN A 268 -1.97 25.72 -27.75
C ASN A 268 -3.29 24.95 -27.70
N THR A 269 -3.37 23.87 -26.92
CA THR A 269 -4.61 23.10 -26.73
C THR A 269 -5.59 23.79 -25.79
N MET A 270 -5.11 24.68 -24.91
CA MET A 270 -5.97 25.45 -24.01
C MET A 270 -6.86 26.42 -24.80
N PRO A 271 -8.17 26.53 -24.48
CA PRO A 271 -9.07 27.45 -25.17
C PRO A 271 -8.63 28.90 -24.93
N LYS A 272 -8.38 29.62 -26.03
CA LYS A 272 -7.96 31.03 -26.03
C LYS A 272 -9.17 31.90 -26.36
N TYR A 273 -9.39 32.94 -25.58
CA TYR A 273 -10.51 33.86 -25.75
C TYR A 273 -9.99 35.22 -26.22
N LYS A 274 -10.59 35.79 -27.27
CA LYS A 274 -10.16 37.09 -27.81
C LYS A 274 -10.74 38.25 -27.00
N ASN A 275 -11.94 38.08 -26.47
CA ASN A 275 -12.70 39.12 -25.77
C ASN A 275 -13.26 38.62 -24.42
N MET A 276 -13.43 39.54 -23.48
CA MET A 276 -13.98 39.23 -22.14
C MET A 276 -15.38 38.60 -22.19
N ASN A 277 -16.19 38.95 -23.19
CA ASN A 277 -17.53 38.38 -23.36
C ASN A 277 -17.47 36.89 -23.73
N GLU A 278 -16.53 36.50 -24.60
CA GLU A 278 -16.32 35.11 -25.02
C GLU A 278 -15.88 34.24 -23.83
N TYR A 279 -14.97 34.77 -23.00
CA TYR A 279 -14.55 34.13 -21.75
C TYR A 279 -15.72 33.93 -20.77
N LYS A 280 -16.58 34.94 -20.61
CA LYS A 280 -17.77 34.84 -19.75
C LYS A 280 -18.74 33.78 -20.27
N THR A 281 -19.05 33.78 -21.56
CA THR A 281 -19.93 32.77 -22.15
C THR A 281 -19.37 31.35 -22.00
N ALA A 282 -18.07 31.16 -22.21
CA ALA A 282 -17.44 29.86 -22.00
C ALA A 282 -17.55 29.41 -20.53
N ARG A 283 -17.26 30.31 -19.58
CA ARG A 283 -17.40 30.03 -18.15
C ARG A 283 -18.85 29.71 -17.75
N ASP A 284 -19.82 30.45 -18.28
CA ASP A 284 -21.25 30.26 -17.99
C ASP A 284 -21.80 28.97 -18.63
N SER A 285 -21.18 28.49 -19.71
CA SER A 285 -21.52 27.21 -20.35
C SER A 285 -21.03 25.99 -19.57
N VAL A 286 -20.04 26.15 -18.68
CA VAL A 286 -19.56 25.06 -17.84
C VAL A 286 -20.60 24.78 -16.76
N ASN A 287 -21.10 23.55 -16.72
CA ASN A 287 -22.01 23.12 -15.67
C ASN A 287 -21.26 23.07 -14.33
N VAL A 288 -21.44 24.10 -13.52
CA VAL A 288 -20.87 24.22 -12.16
C VAL A 288 -21.82 23.65 -11.09
N ALA A 289 -22.92 23.00 -11.49
CA ALA A 289 -23.85 22.42 -10.53
C ALA A 289 -23.14 21.31 -9.72
N PRO A 290 -23.30 21.31 -8.39
CA PRO A 290 -22.77 20.22 -7.59
C PRO A 290 -23.43 18.91 -8.01
N ILE A 291 -22.65 17.82 -7.91
CA ILE A 291 -23.13 16.47 -8.17
C ILE A 291 -24.36 16.17 -7.29
N SER A 292 -25.31 15.39 -7.81
CA SER A 292 -26.50 15.01 -7.06
C SER A 292 -26.14 14.22 -5.80
N LYS A 293 -27.01 14.28 -4.78
CA LYS A 293 -26.78 13.56 -3.51
C LYS A 293 -26.58 12.06 -3.73
N GLU A 294 -27.40 11.46 -4.59
CA GLU A 294 -27.32 10.02 -4.91
C GLU A 294 -26.01 9.66 -5.60
N GLU A 295 -25.59 10.46 -6.60
CA GLU A 295 -24.33 10.22 -7.31
C GLU A 295 -23.12 10.46 -6.40
N ALA A 296 -23.17 11.46 -5.52
CA ALA A 296 -22.14 11.70 -4.51
C ALA A 296 -22.02 10.52 -3.54
N MET A 297 -23.13 9.98 -3.05
CA MET A 297 -23.14 8.79 -2.18
C MET A 297 -22.59 7.56 -2.90
N GLN A 298 -22.93 7.35 -4.18
CA GLN A 298 -22.35 6.27 -4.97
C GLN A 298 -20.84 6.42 -5.16
N LYS A 299 -20.34 7.64 -5.39
CA LYS A 299 -18.90 7.93 -5.49
C LYS A 299 -18.18 7.65 -4.16
N LEU A 300 -18.75 8.08 -3.04
CA LEU A 300 -18.21 7.82 -1.69
C LEU A 300 -18.16 6.31 -1.40
N PHE A 301 -19.22 5.57 -1.73
CA PHE A 301 -19.25 4.12 -1.54
C PHE A 301 -18.17 3.41 -2.37
N LYS A 302 -17.99 3.79 -3.64
CA LYS A 302 -16.92 3.26 -4.49
C LYS A 302 -15.53 3.56 -3.93
N GLN A 303 -15.31 4.78 -3.43
CA GLN A 303 -14.04 5.16 -2.79
C GLN A 303 -13.78 4.35 -1.52
N GLN A 304 -14.80 4.19 -0.67
CA GLN A 304 -14.70 3.39 0.53
C GLN A 304 -14.35 1.94 0.21
N LYS A 305 -15.05 1.33 -0.75
CA LYS A 305 -14.77 -0.03 -1.19
C LYS A 305 -13.32 -0.18 -1.68
N LYS A 306 -12.85 0.75 -2.50
CA LYS A 306 -11.46 0.73 -2.98
C LYS A 306 -10.44 0.83 -1.83
N LYS A 307 -10.69 1.70 -0.85
CA LYS A 307 -9.84 1.81 0.35
C LYS A 307 -9.86 0.53 1.20
N GLU A 308 -11.03 -0.11 1.30
CA GLU A 308 -11.17 -1.42 1.97
C GLU A 308 -10.34 -2.48 1.24
N GLU A 309 -10.50 -2.64 -0.09
CA GLU A 309 -9.68 -3.55 -0.91
C GLU A 309 -8.16 -3.34 -0.71
N GLU A 310 -7.70 -2.08 -0.75
CA GLU A 310 -6.31 -1.70 -0.52
C GLU A 310 -5.83 -2.06 0.90
N SER A 311 -6.66 -1.80 1.92
CA SER A 311 -6.33 -2.10 3.32
C SER A 311 -6.16 -3.60 3.57
N ILE A 312 -6.95 -4.43 2.90
CA ILE A 312 -6.89 -5.88 3.06
C ILE A 312 -5.69 -6.44 2.31
N ALA A 313 -5.39 -5.93 1.11
CA ALA A 313 -4.18 -6.28 0.39
C ALA A 313 -2.92 -5.96 1.21
N LEU A 314 -2.90 -4.80 1.88
CA LEU A 314 -1.83 -4.42 2.81
C LEU A 314 -1.76 -5.38 4.00
N ALA A 315 -2.90 -5.67 4.65
CA ALA A 315 -2.97 -6.59 5.77
C ALA A 315 -2.40 -7.97 5.41
N PHE A 316 -2.75 -8.48 4.22
CA PHE A 316 -2.23 -9.75 3.71
C PHE A 316 -0.72 -9.72 3.50
N GLN A 317 -0.20 -8.66 2.88
CA GLN A 317 1.25 -8.54 2.66
C GLN A 317 2.01 -8.47 3.99
N LEU A 318 1.53 -7.68 4.94
CA LEU A 318 2.13 -7.55 6.27
C LEU A 318 2.07 -8.86 7.05
N ALA A 319 0.96 -9.60 6.96
CA ALA A 319 0.84 -10.93 7.55
C ALA A 319 1.88 -11.90 6.95
N LYS A 320 2.05 -11.89 5.62
CA LYS A 320 3.07 -12.70 4.92
C LYS A 320 4.50 -12.31 5.34
N GLN A 321 4.80 -11.02 5.44
CA GLN A 321 6.10 -10.53 5.90
C GLN A 321 6.37 -10.96 7.35
N ASN A 322 5.36 -10.85 8.22
CA ASN A 322 5.47 -11.28 9.61
C ASN A 322 5.71 -12.79 9.73
N GLU A 323 5.00 -13.62 8.94
CA GLU A 323 5.23 -15.06 8.90
C GLU A 323 6.68 -15.40 8.49
N ASN A 324 7.18 -14.74 7.44
CA ASN A 324 8.55 -14.92 6.98
C ASN A 324 9.58 -14.46 8.03
N ALA A 325 9.32 -13.34 8.70
CA ALA A 325 10.17 -12.85 9.79
C ALA A 325 10.21 -13.84 10.96
N GLN A 326 9.07 -14.41 11.35
CA GLN A 326 8.99 -15.44 12.40
C GLN A 326 9.75 -16.71 12.01
N LYS A 327 9.61 -17.20 10.77
CA LYS A 327 10.37 -18.35 10.27
C LYS A 327 11.86 -18.09 10.33
N LYS A 328 12.32 -16.94 9.84
CA LYS A 328 13.74 -16.54 9.88
C LYS A 328 14.26 -16.43 11.32
N GLN A 329 13.47 -15.84 12.22
CA GLN A 329 13.82 -15.76 13.63
C GLN A 329 13.97 -17.16 14.25
N GLN A 330 13.06 -18.09 13.96
CA GLN A 330 13.17 -19.47 14.42
C GLN A 330 14.41 -20.17 13.86
N THR A 331 14.72 -19.99 12.58
CA THR A 331 15.95 -20.52 11.96
C THR A 331 17.20 -19.94 12.64
N PHE A 332 17.26 -18.62 12.83
CA PHE A 332 18.37 -17.94 13.50
C PHE A 332 18.61 -18.50 14.92
N TRP A 333 17.56 -18.59 15.74
CA TRP A 333 17.69 -19.16 17.08
C TRP A 333 17.99 -20.67 17.06
N GLY A 334 17.49 -21.41 16.08
CA GLY A 334 17.80 -22.82 15.90
C GLY A 334 19.28 -23.07 15.59
N GLU A 335 19.88 -22.27 14.71
CA GLU A 335 21.30 -22.33 14.40
C GLU A 335 22.17 -21.95 15.61
N LEU A 336 21.78 -20.91 16.35
CA LEU A 336 22.46 -20.54 17.59
C LEU A 336 22.41 -21.66 18.63
N LYS A 337 21.25 -22.31 18.81
CA LYS A 337 21.11 -23.46 19.72
C LYS A 337 22.07 -24.60 19.37
N GLN A 338 22.15 -24.97 18.08
CA GLN A 338 23.08 -26.00 17.60
C GLN A 338 24.55 -25.66 17.91
N ILE A 339 24.97 -24.41 17.71
CA ILE A 339 26.34 -23.96 18.00
C ILE A 339 26.59 -23.95 19.52
N THR A 340 25.59 -23.57 20.31
CA THR A 340 25.70 -23.50 21.78
C THR A 340 25.53 -24.85 22.47
N GLY A 341 25.15 -25.91 21.75
CA GLY A 341 24.99 -27.27 22.28
C GLY A 341 23.81 -27.44 23.24
N LEU A 342 22.71 -26.71 23.00
CA LEU A 342 21.46 -26.74 23.77
C LEU A 342 20.28 -27.25 22.95
#